data_AF-A0A813FEI5-F1
#
_entry.id   AF-A0A813FEI5-F1
#
_cell.length_a   1.000
_cell.length_b   1.000
_cell.length_c   1.000
_cell.angle_alpha   90.00
_cell.angle_beta   90.00
_cell.angle_gamma   90.00
#
_symmetry.space_group_name_H-M   'P 1'
#
loop_
_entity.id
_entity.type
_entity.pdbx_description
1 polymer ?
#
loop_
_entity_poly.entity_id
_entity_poly.type
_entity_poly.pdbx_seq_one_letter_code
_entity_poly.pdbx_strand_id
1 'polypeptide(L)'
;MIPAIVASKCCSSVVRGMGAASRLGGATRGMKIVSATPVNNGKQVDIEFENKSAYRFHTAWIRDASPSHVGQDFYRKSAKTVFEVDKYTAETCQPSESGEKLVVHFKNGVAENADSDEYVSSWLHAFAPHVGQPLNAHSELKEVLKGTGSVMEALHKNRKPWLADLKMPIFDAKELMESEEKQAEFLECMTDPGVALIKGVGGPESLETSVVGLPLEKLGSGIIGRMNQHPVRATRYGVMHAEARAAAAGADYDHANPLSMHADHSVYHGTPGYLQLMYQARGTVTSKVCDGIAVAEYIKENHPEDYELLTTVHVTHSSRNQIYAQDGAYRQDTASPGATFELVHTHPVITIGEDGL
;
A
#
# COMPACT_ATOMS: atom_id res chain seq x y z
N MET A 1 -46.81 14.78 -7.50
CA MET A 1 -46.87 13.67 -8.47
C MET A 1 -45.45 13.45 -8.94
N ILE A 2 -44.73 12.53 -8.30
CA ILE A 2 -43.30 12.26 -8.52
C ILE A 2 -43.25 10.79 -8.97
N PRO A 3 -42.72 10.47 -10.17
CA PRO A 3 -42.68 9.08 -10.60
C PRO A 3 -41.51 8.37 -9.89
N ALA A 4 -41.87 7.35 -9.12
CA ALA A 4 -40.95 6.33 -8.64
C ALA A 4 -40.46 5.50 -9.83
N ILE A 5 -39.15 5.49 -10.06
CA ILE A 5 -38.52 4.56 -11.01
C ILE A 5 -38.07 3.34 -10.23
N VAL A 6 -38.66 2.23 -10.65
CA VAL A 6 -38.54 0.86 -10.15
C VAL A 6 -37.14 0.32 -10.38
N ALA A 7 -36.44 -0.05 -9.29
CA ALA A 7 -35.25 -0.89 -9.36
C ALA A 7 -35.70 -2.35 -9.52
N SER A 8 -35.62 -2.87 -10.75
CA SER A 8 -35.85 -4.28 -11.06
C SER A 8 -34.58 -5.09 -10.82
N LYS A 9 -34.73 -6.15 -10.03
CA LYS A 9 -33.72 -7.19 -9.74
C LYS A 9 -33.52 -8.11 -10.95
N CYS A 10 -32.39 -8.83 -10.87
CA CYS A 10 -32.10 -10.17 -11.40
C CYS A 10 -31.20 -10.23 -12.64
N CYS A 11 -29.91 -10.44 -12.37
CA CYS A 11 -29.19 -11.54 -13.01
C CYS A 11 -28.40 -12.28 -11.94
N SER A 12 -29.02 -13.33 -11.42
CA SER A 12 -28.40 -14.42 -10.66
C SER A 12 -27.40 -15.14 -11.55
N SER A 13 -26.11 -14.93 -11.33
CA SER A 13 -25.07 -15.84 -11.81
C SER A 13 -24.57 -16.66 -10.63
N VAL A 14 -24.85 -17.96 -10.74
CA VAL A 14 -24.32 -19.12 -10.03
C VAL A 14 -22.97 -18.85 -9.37
N VAL A 15 -22.96 -18.66 -8.05
CA VAL A 15 -21.75 -18.76 -7.23
C VAL A 15 -21.39 -20.24 -7.16
N ARG A 16 -20.52 -20.66 -8.09
CA ARG A 16 -19.83 -21.95 -8.00
C ARG A 16 -18.94 -21.92 -6.76
N GLY A 17 -19.10 -22.91 -5.89
CA GLY A 17 -18.45 -22.98 -4.59
C GLY A 17 -16.95 -22.77 -4.65
N MET A 18 -16.46 -21.75 -3.96
CA MET A 18 -15.05 -21.60 -3.61
C MET A 18 -14.80 -22.35 -2.31
N GLY A 19 -14.65 -23.68 -2.43
CA GLY A 19 -13.91 -24.46 -1.46
C GLY A 19 -12.43 -24.41 -1.83
N ALA A 20 -11.68 -23.49 -1.22
CA ALA A 20 -10.24 -23.58 -1.00
C ALA A 20 -9.80 -22.32 -0.26
N ALA A 21 -9.32 -22.49 0.97
CA ALA A 21 -8.40 -21.54 1.59
C ALA A 21 -7.11 -21.54 0.74
N SER A 22 -7.08 -20.72 -0.30
CA SER A 22 -5.95 -20.60 -1.21
C SER A 22 -4.87 -19.74 -0.54
N ARG A 23 -3.88 -20.42 0.02
CA ARG A 23 -2.45 -20.07 0.08
C ARG A 23 -2.14 -18.58 -0.17
N LEU A 24 -2.21 -17.77 0.89
CA LEU A 24 -1.40 -16.56 1.02
C LEU A 24 0.06 -17.01 1.19
N GLY A 25 0.76 -17.15 0.06
CA GLY A 25 2.06 -17.80 -0.03
C GLY A 25 3.14 -16.89 -0.61
N GLY A 26 3.38 -15.73 0.01
CA GLY A 26 4.70 -15.12 -0.06
C GLY A 26 5.65 -15.98 0.76
N ALA A 27 6.68 -16.55 0.12
CA ALA A 27 7.59 -17.52 0.71
C ALA A 27 8.52 -16.89 1.78
N THR A 28 7.98 -16.49 2.93
CA THR A 28 8.75 -16.65 4.16
C THR A 28 9.00 -18.16 4.28
N ARG A 29 10.24 -18.64 4.16
CA ARG A 29 10.59 -20.02 4.54
C ARG A 29 9.90 -20.28 5.87
N GLY A 30 8.91 -21.17 5.89
CA GLY A 30 7.95 -21.27 6.99
C GLY A 30 8.70 -21.49 8.29
N MET A 31 8.76 -20.46 9.15
CA MET A 31 9.43 -20.56 10.43
C MET A 31 8.64 -21.56 11.28
N LYS A 32 9.21 -22.72 11.58
CA LYS A 32 8.48 -23.76 12.32
C LYS A 32 8.42 -23.47 13.80
N ILE A 33 7.33 -23.88 14.44
CA ILE A 33 7.18 -23.90 15.89
C ILE A 33 7.71 -25.23 16.41
N VAL A 34 8.67 -25.15 17.32
CA VAL A 34 9.28 -26.31 18.00
C VAL A 34 8.44 -26.70 19.21
N SER A 35 7.99 -25.71 19.98
CA SER A 35 7.18 -25.93 21.17
C SER A 35 6.24 -24.75 21.43
N ALA A 36 5.10 -25.04 22.05
CA ALA A 36 4.18 -24.03 22.55
C ALA A 36 3.58 -24.51 23.87
N THR A 37 3.50 -23.65 24.88
CA THR A 37 3.01 -24.02 26.20
C THR A 37 2.17 -22.88 26.80
N PRO A 38 0.91 -23.14 27.20
CA PRO A 38 0.16 -22.19 28.00
C PRO A 38 0.85 -21.96 29.34
N VAL A 39 1.02 -20.70 29.72
CA VAL A 39 1.60 -20.28 31.00
C VAL A 39 0.69 -19.29 31.70
N ASN A 40 0.98 -19.00 32.98
CA ASN A 40 0.21 -18.05 33.78
C ASN A 40 -1.32 -18.35 33.75
N ASN A 41 -1.67 -19.60 34.08
CA ASN A 41 -3.05 -20.10 34.04
C ASN A 41 -3.73 -19.91 32.67
N GLY A 42 -2.97 -20.08 31.58
CA GLY A 42 -3.46 -19.93 30.21
C GLY A 42 -3.71 -18.49 29.79
N LYS A 43 -3.32 -17.49 30.60
CA LYS A 43 -3.41 -16.07 30.18
C LYS A 43 -2.33 -15.68 29.18
N GLN A 44 -1.28 -16.50 29.08
CA GLN A 44 -0.18 -16.30 28.14
C GLN A 44 0.20 -17.64 27.49
N VAL A 45 0.88 -17.57 26.36
CA VAL A 45 1.42 -18.73 25.64
C VAL A 45 2.88 -18.46 25.32
N ASP A 46 3.77 -19.33 25.78
CA ASP A 46 5.18 -19.34 25.40
C ASP A 46 5.33 -20.15 24.12
N ILE A 47 5.94 -19.58 23.08
CA ILE A 47 6.16 -20.24 21.78
C ILE A 47 7.65 -20.16 21.44
N GLU A 48 8.26 -21.30 21.12
CA GLU A 48 9.62 -21.42 20.63
C GLU A 48 9.63 -21.81 19.15
N PHE A 49 10.45 -21.11 18.36
CA PHE A 49 10.59 -21.32 16.93
C PHE A 49 11.90 -22.07 16.59
N GLU A 50 11.99 -22.64 15.40
CA GLU A 50 13.13 -23.45 14.94
C GLU A 50 14.47 -22.69 14.94
N ASN A 51 14.43 -21.36 14.79
CA ASN A 51 15.60 -20.49 14.92
C ASN A 51 16.02 -20.22 16.38
N LYS A 52 15.44 -20.92 17.36
CA LYS A 52 15.64 -20.77 18.81
C LYS A 52 15.12 -19.47 19.42
N SER A 53 14.49 -18.60 18.63
CA SER A 53 13.79 -17.45 19.21
C SER A 53 12.54 -17.94 19.95
N ALA A 54 12.28 -17.36 21.12
CA ALA A 54 11.13 -17.70 21.95
C ALA A 54 10.43 -16.44 22.48
N TYR A 55 9.10 -16.43 22.39
CA TYR A 55 8.28 -15.28 22.75
C TYR A 55 7.07 -15.72 23.57
N ARG A 56 6.68 -14.87 24.52
CA ARG A 56 5.47 -15.00 25.32
C ARG A 56 4.40 -14.06 24.80
N PHE A 57 3.31 -14.63 24.33
CA PHE A 57 2.16 -13.91 23.80
C PHE A 57 1.05 -13.82 24.84
N HIS A 58 0.28 -12.75 24.83
CA HIS A 58 -0.95 -12.67 25.62
C HIS A 58 -2.07 -13.45 24.92
N THR A 59 -2.78 -14.32 25.63
CA THR A 59 -3.89 -15.12 25.06
C THR A 59 -4.97 -14.23 24.46
N ALA A 60 -5.25 -13.08 25.09
CA ALA A 60 -6.21 -12.11 24.57
C ALA A 60 -5.82 -11.63 23.16
N TRP A 61 -4.53 -11.38 22.89
CA TRP A 61 -4.06 -10.98 21.57
C TRP A 61 -4.17 -12.13 20.56
N ILE A 62 -3.73 -13.34 20.93
CA ILE A 62 -3.84 -14.53 20.06
C ILE A 62 -5.31 -14.71 19.64
N ARG A 63 -6.24 -14.72 20.61
CA ARG A 63 -7.67 -14.89 20.33
C ARG A 63 -8.24 -13.75 19.50
N ASP A 64 -7.88 -12.50 19.82
CA ASP A 64 -8.36 -11.32 19.09
C ASP A 64 -7.92 -11.30 17.62
N ALA A 65 -6.72 -11.80 17.35
CA ALA A 65 -6.10 -11.89 16.03
C ALA A 65 -6.42 -13.21 15.30
N SER A 66 -7.31 -14.05 15.84
CA SER A 66 -7.68 -15.31 15.23
C SER A 66 -8.23 -15.14 13.81
N PRO A 67 -7.74 -15.93 12.83
CA PRO A 67 -8.28 -15.93 11.46
C PRO A 67 -9.78 -16.25 11.41
N SER A 68 -10.32 -16.97 12.41
CA SER A 68 -11.74 -17.31 12.46
C SER A 68 -12.63 -16.08 12.66
N HIS A 69 -12.09 -14.98 13.23
CA HIS A 69 -12.79 -13.72 13.46
C HIS A 69 -12.77 -12.77 12.25
N VAL A 70 -12.03 -13.09 11.20
CA VAL A 70 -11.84 -12.22 10.03
C VAL A 70 -12.74 -12.68 8.87
N GLY A 71 -13.46 -11.74 8.26
CA GLY A 71 -14.30 -11.92 7.08
C GLY A 71 -13.50 -12.05 5.78
N GLN A 72 -14.20 -12.27 4.67
CA GLN A 72 -13.55 -12.35 3.34
C GLN A 72 -12.94 -11.02 2.89
N ASP A 73 -13.39 -9.92 3.49
CA ASP A 73 -12.98 -8.54 3.25
C ASP A 73 -11.90 -8.06 4.23
N PHE A 74 -11.31 -8.98 5.00
CA PHE A 74 -10.32 -8.70 6.05
C PHE A 74 -10.87 -7.92 7.26
N TYR A 75 -12.16 -7.58 7.28
CA TYR A 75 -12.80 -6.94 8.42
C TYR A 75 -13.26 -7.98 9.45
N ARG A 76 -13.37 -7.57 10.71
CA ARG A 76 -13.90 -8.44 11.77
C ARG A 76 -15.34 -8.82 11.46
N LYS A 77 -15.68 -10.11 11.60
CA LYS A 77 -17.05 -10.62 11.49
C LYS A 77 -17.96 -10.07 12.60
N SER A 78 -17.39 -9.73 13.76
CA SER A 78 -18.13 -9.24 14.92
C SER A 78 -17.22 -8.47 15.88
N ALA A 79 -17.76 -7.42 16.51
CA ALA A 79 -17.11 -6.71 17.60
C ALA A 79 -17.20 -7.46 18.94
N LYS A 80 -18.09 -8.46 19.06
CA LYS A 80 -18.34 -9.19 20.31
C LYS A 80 -17.07 -9.78 20.91
N THR A 81 -16.21 -10.37 20.08
CA THR A 81 -14.97 -11.01 20.55
C THR A 81 -14.05 -10.03 21.26
N VAL A 82 -13.96 -8.77 20.79
CA VAL A 82 -13.11 -7.73 21.41
C VAL A 82 -13.53 -7.46 22.86
N PHE A 83 -14.82 -7.55 23.17
CA PHE A 83 -15.33 -7.35 24.53
C PHE A 83 -15.23 -8.59 25.43
N GLU A 84 -14.77 -9.72 24.88
CA GLU A 84 -14.70 -11.00 25.59
C GLU A 84 -13.29 -11.58 25.64
N VAL A 85 -12.31 -11.04 24.90
CA VAL A 85 -10.94 -11.60 24.79
C VAL A 85 -10.21 -11.76 26.12
N ASP A 86 -10.51 -10.91 27.10
CA ASP A 86 -9.95 -10.97 28.46
C ASP A 86 -10.46 -12.19 29.25
N LYS A 87 -11.63 -12.72 28.89
CA LYS A 87 -12.25 -13.91 29.49
C LYS A 87 -11.69 -15.22 28.96
N TYR A 88 -10.96 -15.19 27.85
CA TYR A 88 -10.35 -16.38 27.28
C TYR A 88 -9.04 -16.75 28.00
N THR A 89 -8.77 -18.05 28.07
CA THR A 89 -7.50 -18.66 28.48
C THR A 89 -7.15 -19.79 27.51
N ALA A 90 -5.87 -19.91 27.14
CA ALA A 90 -5.37 -21.04 26.37
C ALA A 90 -5.25 -22.25 27.31
N GLU A 91 -6.01 -23.30 27.03
CA GLU A 91 -6.01 -24.53 27.81
C GLU A 91 -4.91 -25.47 27.32
N THR A 92 -4.79 -25.62 26.00
CA THR A 92 -3.68 -26.35 25.37
C THR A 92 -3.21 -25.63 24.11
N CYS A 93 -1.93 -25.79 23.81
CA CYS A 93 -1.29 -25.28 22.61
C CYS A 93 -0.48 -26.41 21.99
N GLN A 94 -0.80 -26.80 20.76
CA GLN A 94 -0.17 -27.93 20.09
C GLN A 94 0.33 -27.49 18.71
N PRO A 95 1.65 -27.47 18.48
CA PRO A 95 2.19 -27.34 17.14
C PRO A 95 1.73 -28.53 16.28
N SER A 96 1.48 -28.29 14.99
CA SER A 96 1.25 -29.38 14.04
C SER A 96 2.51 -30.26 13.91
N GLU A 97 2.38 -31.48 13.40
CA GLU A 97 3.53 -32.38 13.18
C GLU A 97 4.64 -31.73 12.32
N SER A 98 4.26 -30.87 11.36
CA SER A 98 5.21 -30.11 10.53
C SER A 98 5.82 -28.89 11.22
N GLY A 99 5.28 -28.47 12.36
CA GLY A 99 5.58 -27.21 13.04
C GLY A 99 5.05 -25.96 12.30
N GLU A 100 4.38 -26.11 11.16
CA GLU A 100 3.94 -25.00 10.32
C GLU A 100 2.72 -24.27 10.88
N LYS A 101 2.00 -24.90 11.82
CA LYS A 101 0.78 -24.37 12.43
C LYS A 101 0.79 -24.56 13.95
N LEU A 102 0.08 -23.69 14.63
CA LEU A 102 -0.25 -23.83 16.06
C LEU A 102 -1.75 -23.97 16.22
N VAL A 103 -2.19 -25.03 16.88
CA VAL A 103 -3.58 -25.17 17.32
C VAL A 103 -3.66 -24.71 18.78
N VAL A 104 -4.50 -23.72 19.04
CA VAL A 104 -4.76 -23.21 20.40
C VAL A 104 -6.19 -23.55 20.77
N HIS A 105 -6.34 -24.36 21.81
CA HIS A 105 -7.62 -24.67 22.41
C HIS A 105 -7.90 -23.63 23.51
N PHE A 106 -8.97 -22.87 23.35
CA PHE A 106 -9.36 -21.84 24.30
C PHE A 106 -10.53 -22.28 25.16
N LYS A 107 -10.51 -21.80 26.40
CA LYS A 107 -11.62 -21.82 27.33
C LYS A 107 -12.07 -20.40 27.61
N ASN A 108 -13.38 -20.16 27.57
CA ASN A 108 -13.99 -18.89 27.96
C ASN A 108 -14.89 -19.19 29.16
N GLY A 109 -14.64 -18.55 30.31
CA GLY A 109 -15.19 -18.92 31.63
C GLY A 109 -16.72 -18.95 31.81
N VAL A 110 -17.50 -18.93 30.73
CA VAL A 110 -18.97 -18.91 30.69
C VAL A 110 -19.56 -20.12 29.95
N ALA A 111 -18.79 -20.92 29.20
CA ALA A 111 -19.32 -22.07 28.47
C ALA A 111 -18.37 -23.28 28.43
N GLU A 112 -18.93 -24.50 28.44
CA GLU A 112 -18.24 -25.77 28.14
C GLU A 112 -17.81 -25.90 26.67
N ASN A 113 -18.09 -24.89 25.84
CA ASN A 113 -17.71 -24.88 24.44
C ASN A 113 -16.26 -24.44 24.31
N ALA A 114 -15.34 -25.37 24.54
CA ALA A 114 -13.95 -25.22 24.11
C ALA A 114 -13.93 -24.97 22.60
N ASP A 115 -13.26 -23.89 22.20
CA ASP A 115 -13.12 -23.50 20.80
C ASP A 115 -11.65 -23.57 20.43
N SER A 116 -11.35 -23.94 19.19
CA SER A 116 -9.98 -24.19 18.74
C SER A 116 -9.70 -23.35 17.51
N ASP A 117 -8.63 -22.57 17.56
CA ASP A 117 -8.16 -21.84 16.38
C ASP A 117 -6.80 -22.34 15.94
N GLU A 118 -6.54 -22.20 14.65
CA GLU A 118 -5.29 -22.56 14.01
C GLU A 118 -4.57 -21.30 13.51
N TYR A 119 -3.27 -21.21 13.79
CA TYR A 119 -2.43 -20.07 13.43
C TYR A 119 -1.26 -20.55 12.59
N VAL A 120 -0.96 -19.82 11.51
CA VAL A 120 0.23 -20.09 10.70
C VAL A 120 1.48 -19.64 11.47
N SER A 121 2.46 -20.52 11.55
CA SER A 121 3.71 -20.32 12.30
C SER A 121 4.52 -19.11 11.82
N SER A 122 4.65 -18.91 10.51
CA SER A 122 5.34 -17.75 9.94
C SER A 122 4.64 -16.43 10.26
N TRP A 123 3.31 -16.43 10.31
CA TRP A 123 2.54 -15.27 10.75
C TRP A 123 2.82 -14.96 12.22
N LEU A 124 2.72 -15.96 13.11
CA LEU A 124 3.05 -15.76 14.53
C LEU A 124 4.48 -15.26 14.73
N HIS A 125 5.44 -15.82 14.00
CA HIS A 125 6.84 -15.41 14.06
C HIS A 125 7.06 -13.96 13.60
N ALA A 126 6.41 -13.55 12.51
CA ALA A 126 6.53 -12.19 11.98
C ALA A 126 6.02 -11.13 12.96
N PHE A 127 4.96 -11.42 13.72
CA PHE A 127 4.41 -10.50 14.72
C PHE A 127 5.09 -10.61 16.09
N ALA A 128 5.78 -11.72 16.39
CA ALA A 128 6.36 -11.99 17.71
C ALA A 128 7.21 -10.85 18.29
N PRO A 129 8.12 -10.20 17.52
CA PRO A 129 8.92 -9.09 18.04
C PRO A 129 8.14 -7.85 18.46
N HIS A 130 6.90 -7.70 17.99
CA HIS A 130 6.06 -6.50 18.21
C HIS A 130 5.02 -6.70 19.31
N VAL A 131 4.52 -7.92 19.49
CA VAL A 131 3.40 -8.21 20.41
C VAL A 131 3.77 -9.20 21.51
N GLY A 132 4.87 -9.93 21.35
CA GLY A 132 5.36 -10.91 22.29
C GLY A 132 6.45 -10.35 23.19
N GLN A 133 6.52 -10.86 24.42
CA GLN A 133 7.65 -10.62 25.31
C GLN A 133 8.78 -11.62 24.97
N PRO A 134 10.01 -11.17 24.67
CA PRO A 134 11.14 -12.07 24.39
C PRO A 134 11.48 -12.89 25.65
N LEU A 135 11.74 -14.18 25.46
CA LEU A 135 12.05 -15.12 26.54
C LEU A 135 13.52 -15.53 26.61
N ASN A 136 14.32 -15.22 25.59
CA ASN A 136 15.73 -15.57 25.53
C ASN A 136 16.55 -14.55 24.72
N ALA A 137 17.88 -14.73 24.71
CA ALA A 137 18.81 -13.84 24.01
C ALA A 137 18.77 -13.95 22.47
N HIS A 138 18.09 -14.96 21.92
CA HIS A 138 17.87 -15.11 20.48
C HIS A 138 16.59 -14.41 19.99
N SER A 139 15.84 -13.81 20.91
CA SER A 139 14.63 -13.05 20.61
C SER A 139 14.92 -11.55 20.60
N GLU A 140 14.45 -10.88 19.56
CA GLU A 140 14.59 -9.44 19.41
C GLU A 140 13.26 -8.77 19.76
N LEU A 141 13.32 -7.68 20.53
CA LEU A 141 12.17 -6.80 20.72
C LEU A 141 12.24 -5.69 19.67
N LYS A 142 11.20 -5.56 18.86
CA LYS A 142 11.04 -4.40 17.97
C LYS A 142 10.18 -3.36 18.67
N GLU A 143 10.29 -2.11 18.23
CA GLU A 143 9.40 -1.06 18.71
C GLU A 143 7.94 -1.45 18.48
N VAL A 144 7.10 -1.14 19.47
CA VAL A 144 5.65 -1.30 19.36
C VAL A 144 5.17 -0.44 18.21
N LEU A 145 4.53 -1.06 17.21
CA LEU A 145 3.95 -0.35 16.09
C LEU A 145 2.86 0.60 16.61
N LYS A 146 2.99 1.89 16.33
CA LYS A 146 1.97 2.90 16.64
C LYS A 146 1.11 3.15 15.39
N GLY A 147 -0.15 3.54 15.60
CA GLY A 147 -1.08 3.83 14.50
C GLY A 147 -1.47 2.59 13.68
N THR A 148 -1.66 2.76 12.38
CA THR A 148 -1.90 1.65 11.43
C THR A 148 -0.60 1.02 10.92
N GLY A 149 0.49 1.16 11.70
CA GLY A 149 1.88 0.96 11.29
C GLY A 149 2.09 -0.21 10.34
N SER A 150 2.47 0.10 9.11
CA SER A 150 2.76 -0.92 8.10
C SER A 150 4.23 -1.36 8.18
N VAL A 151 4.52 -2.60 7.76
CA VAL A 151 5.91 -3.08 7.61
C VAL A 151 6.73 -2.16 6.69
N MET A 152 6.08 -1.39 5.80
CA MET A 152 6.71 -0.43 4.90
C MET A 152 7.30 0.79 5.65
N GLU A 153 6.80 1.14 6.84
CA GLU A 153 7.38 2.22 7.64
C GLU A 153 8.79 1.88 8.10
N ALA A 154 9.05 0.61 8.41
CA ALA A 154 10.39 0.14 8.75
C ALA A 154 11.34 0.21 7.55
N LEU A 155 10.84 -0.01 6.33
CA LEU A 155 11.62 0.16 5.10
C LEU A 155 11.95 1.65 4.87
N HIS A 156 10.99 2.55 5.07
CA HIS A 156 11.21 3.98 4.95
C HIS A 156 12.30 4.50 5.90
N LYS A 157 12.30 4.07 7.17
CA LYS A 157 13.33 4.45 8.17
C LYS A 157 14.76 4.08 7.76
N ASN A 158 14.92 3.07 6.91
CA ASN A 158 16.23 2.58 6.47
C ASN A 158 16.58 3.01 5.04
N ARG A 159 15.68 3.75 4.36
CA ARG A 159 15.89 4.21 2.99
C ARG A 159 17.14 5.07 2.94
N LYS A 160 18.02 4.77 1.98
CA LYS A 160 19.22 5.58 1.76
C LYS A 160 18.99 6.56 0.62
N PRO A 161 19.28 7.86 0.82
CA PRO A 161 19.26 8.81 -0.27
C PRO A 161 20.29 8.43 -1.32
N TRP A 162 19.95 8.67 -2.58
CA TRP A 162 20.83 8.38 -3.72
C TRP A 162 21.17 9.63 -4.52
N LEU A 163 22.34 9.62 -5.17
CA LEU A 163 22.83 10.69 -6.03
C LEU A 163 22.79 10.24 -7.51
N ALA A 164 23.50 10.96 -8.38
CA ALA A 164 23.54 10.70 -9.82
C ALA A 164 24.16 9.34 -10.20
N ASP A 165 24.75 8.62 -9.24
CA ASP A 165 25.34 7.29 -9.42
C ASP A 165 24.31 6.15 -9.28
N LEU A 166 23.03 6.47 -9.00
CA LEU A 166 21.97 5.47 -8.92
C LEU A 166 21.93 4.61 -10.19
N LYS A 167 22.14 3.31 -10.00
CA LYS A 167 21.82 2.30 -11.01
C LYS A 167 20.33 1.97 -10.92
N MET A 168 19.53 2.69 -11.69
CA MET A 168 18.08 2.54 -11.68
C MET A 168 17.66 1.07 -11.88
N PRO A 169 16.93 0.47 -10.92
CA PRO A 169 16.42 -0.89 -11.04
C PRO A 169 15.53 -1.04 -12.29
N ILE A 170 15.65 -2.18 -12.95
CA ILE A 170 14.93 -2.47 -14.20
C ILE A 170 14.12 -3.75 -14.02
N PHE A 171 12.83 -3.67 -14.33
CA PHE A 171 11.91 -4.81 -14.31
C PHE A 171 11.36 -5.08 -15.71
N ASP A 172 10.97 -6.32 -15.97
CA ASP A 172 10.22 -6.71 -17.17
C ASP A 172 8.72 -6.77 -16.87
N ALA A 173 7.90 -6.16 -17.73
CA ALA A 173 6.46 -6.09 -17.52
C ALA A 173 5.79 -7.46 -17.55
N LYS A 174 6.28 -8.42 -18.36
CA LYS A 174 5.70 -9.75 -18.41
C LYS A 174 6.01 -10.52 -17.13
N GLU A 175 7.25 -10.45 -16.64
CA GLU A 175 7.63 -11.06 -15.36
C GLU A 175 6.81 -10.50 -14.19
N LEU A 176 6.61 -9.17 -14.15
CA LEU A 176 5.76 -8.53 -13.14
C LEU A 176 4.31 -9.00 -13.21
N MET A 177 3.79 -9.31 -14.40
CA MET A 177 2.42 -9.82 -14.55
C MET A 177 2.28 -11.31 -14.23
N GLU A 178 3.38 -12.07 -14.23
CA GLU A 178 3.38 -13.53 -14.07
C GLU A 178 3.88 -14.01 -12.69
N SER A 179 4.53 -13.14 -11.90
CA SER A 179 5.17 -13.52 -10.63
C SER A 179 4.86 -12.56 -9.48
N GLU A 180 4.15 -13.05 -8.45
CA GLU A 180 3.91 -12.32 -7.20
C GLU A 180 5.21 -11.94 -6.47
N GLU A 181 6.24 -12.79 -6.56
CA GLU A 181 7.57 -12.50 -5.99
C GLU A 181 8.19 -11.27 -6.67
N LYS A 182 8.07 -11.16 -8.00
CA LYS A 182 8.55 -10.00 -8.76
C LYS A 182 7.74 -8.75 -8.47
N GLN A 183 6.43 -8.90 -8.24
CA GLN A 183 5.59 -7.79 -7.79
C GLN A 183 6.03 -7.28 -6.42
N ALA A 184 6.29 -8.17 -5.46
CA ALA A 184 6.80 -7.82 -4.14
C ALA A 184 8.17 -7.12 -4.24
N GLU A 185 9.12 -7.67 -5.00
CA GLU A 185 10.43 -7.06 -5.24
C GLU A 185 10.30 -5.65 -5.85
N PHE A 186 9.38 -5.46 -6.79
CA PHE A 186 9.09 -4.14 -7.37
C PHE A 186 8.52 -3.16 -6.33
N LEU A 187 7.58 -3.60 -5.49
CA LEU A 187 6.98 -2.73 -4.47
C LEU A 187 7.96 -2.37 -3.35
N GLU A 188 8.83 -3.29 -2.96
CA GLU A 188 9.96 -3.01 -2.07
C GLU A 188 10.92 -1.99 -2.70
N CYS A 189 11.23 -2.15 -3.99
CA CYS A 189 12.03 -1.20 -4.76
C CYS A 189 11.39 0.21 -4.82
N MET A 190 10.05 0.31 -4.78
CA MET A 190 9.35 1.60 -4.70
C MET A 190 9.42 2.25 -3.32
N THR A 191 9.94 1.55 -2.31
CA THR A 191 10.27 2.15 -1.00
C THR A 191 11.73 2.56 -0.94
N ASP A 192 12.63 1.72 -1.46
CA ASP A 192 14.06 2.00 -1.59
C ASP A 192 14.59 1.32 -2.88
N PRO A 193 15.03 2.09 -3.90
CA PRO A 193 15.33 3.52 -3.89
C PRO A 193 14.14 4.46 -4.13
N GLY A 194 12.94 3.95 -4.36
CA GLY A 194 11.76 4.76 -4.69
C GLY A 194 11.60 5.08 -6.18
N VAL A 195 12.35 4.41 -7.05
CA VAL A 195 12.29 4.59 -8.51
C VAL A 195 12.72 3.32 -9.24
N ALA A 196 12.09 3.03 -10.39
CA ALA A 196 12.48 1.94 -11.28
C ALA A 196 12.03 2.19 -12.72
N LEU A 197 12.63 1.46 -13.66
CA LEU A 197 12.23 1.41 -15.05
C LEU A 197 11.56 0.06 -15.36
N ILE A 198 10.35 0.09 -15.93
CA ILE A 198 9.70 -1.12 -16.41
C ILE A 198 9.82 -1.19 -17.94
N LYS A 199 10.39 -2.28 -18.45
CA LYS A 199 10.53 -2.57 -19.89
C LYS A 199 9.45 -3.55 -20.34
N GLY A 200 9.21 -3.60 -21.65
CA GLY A 200 8.34 -4.63 -22.23
C GLY A 200 6.84 -4.44 -21.98
N VAL A 201 6.38 -3.24 -21.58
CA VAL A 201 4.94 -2.94 -21.34
C VAL A 201 4.07 -3.17 -22.59
N GLY A 202 4.67 -3.09 -23.78
CA GLY A 202 3.98 -3.15 -25.07
C GLY A 202 3.57 -1.77 -25.56
N GLY A 203 3.11 -1.70 -26.81
CA GLY A 203 2.50 -0.49 -27.39
C GLY A 203 0.98 -0.51 -27.23
N PRO A 204 0.30 0.64 -27.32
CA PRO A 204 -1.16 0.66 -27.32
C PRO A 204 -1.72 0.18 -28.66
N GLU A 205 -2.93 -0.37 -28.66
CA GLU A 205 -3.64 -0.77 -29.90
C GLU A 205 -4.01 0.45 -30.76
N SER A 206 -4.20 1.61 -30.13
CA SER A 206 -4.53 2.88 -30.78
C SER A 206 -3.99 4.07 -29.96
N LEU A 207 -3.79 5.20 -30.62
CA LEU A 207 -3.40 6.48 -29.99
C LEU A 207 -4.61 7.33 -29.56
N GLU A 208 -5.82 6.80 -29.68
CA GLU A 208 -7.02 7.44 -29.15
C GLU A 208 -6.93 7.59 -27.63
N THR A 209 -7.27 8.78 -27.12
CA THR A 209 -7.07 9.18 -25.71
C THR A 209 -7.73 8.22 -24.71
N SER A 210 -8.86 7.60 -25.09
CA SER A 210 -9.61 6.66 -24.24
C SER A 210 -8.97 5.27 -24.11
N VAL A 211 -8.02 4.91 -24.98
CA VAL A 211 -7.43 3.56 -25.01
C VAL A 211 -5.91 3.55 -24.98
N VAL A 212 -5.25 4.67 -25.25
CA VAL A 212 -3.78 4.77 -25.36
C VAL A 212 -3.04 4.37 -24.07
N GLY A 213 -3.66 4.55 -22.91
CA GLY A 213 -3.07 4.20 -21.61
C GLY A 213 -3.43 2.80 -21.10
N LEU A 214 -4.23 2.00 -21.84
CA LEU A 214 -4.68 0.68 -21.36
C LEU A 214 -3.55 -0.30 -21.05
N PRO A 215 -2.41 -0.35 -21.80
CA PRO A 215 -1.30 -1.21 -21.40
C PRO A 215 -0.75 -0.87 -20.01
N LEU A 216 -0.59 0.43 -19.72
CA LEU A 216 -0.17 0.91 -18.40
C LEU A 216 -1.20 0.59 -17.33
N GLU A 217 -2.48 0.83 -17.61
CA GLU A 217 -3.56 0.58 -16.66
C GLU A 217 -3.68 -0.92 -16.31
N LYS A 218 -3.51 -1.79 -17.30
CA LYS A 218 -3.49 -3.24 -17.11
C LYS A 218 -2.31 -3.67 -16.24
N LEU A 219 -1.11 -3.15 -16.51
CA LEU A 219 0.08 -3.41 -15.72
C LEU A 219 -0.10 -2.92 -14.27
N GLY A 220 -0.48 -1.65 -14.09
CA GLY A 220 -0.73 -1.07 -12.78
C GLY A 220 -1.79 -1.84 -12.00
N SER A 221 -2.93 -2.18 -12.62
CA SER A 221 -3.98 -2.95 -11.95
C SER A 221 -3.55 -4.38 -11.62
N GLY A 222 -2.66 -4.98 -12.40
CA GLY A 222 -2.10 -6.31 -12.14
C GLY A 222 -1.14 -6.36 -10.96
N ILE A 223 -0.44 -5.26 -10.68
CA ILE A 223 0.56 -5.18 -9.60
C ILE A 223 -0.03 -4.59 -8.31
N ILE A 224 -0.75 -3.46 -8.43
CA ILE A 224 -1.23 -2.67 -7.28
C ILE A 224 -2.76 -2.67 -7.14
N GLY A 225 -3.47 -3.41 -7.99
CA GLY A 225 -4.92 -3.57 -7.94
C GLY A 225 -5.71 -2.41 -8.55
N ARG A 226 -5.57 -1.19 -8.02
CA ARG A 226 -6.36 -0.03 -8.47
C ARG A 226 -5.54 1.25 -8.56
N MET A 227 -5.55 1.85 -9.76
CA MET A 227 -5.04 3.20 -9.97
C MET A 227 -6.01 4.27 -9.45
N ASN A 228 -5.46 5.39 -8.97
CA ASN A 228 -6.24 6.55 -8.55
C ASN A 228 -7.11 7.07 -9.70
N GLN A 229 -8.41 7.29 -9.44
CA GLN A 229 -9.33 7.88 -10.40
C GLN A 229 -9.49 9.36 -10.10
N HIS A 230 -9.06 10.21 -11.03
CA HIS A 230 -9.28 11.65 -10.89
C HIS A 230 -10.78 11.97 -10.92
N PRO A 231 -11.29 12.87 -10.05
CA PRO A 231 -12.73 13.08 -9.87
C PRO A 231 -13.51 13.48 -11.12
N VAL A 232 -12.84 14.12 -12.08
CA VAL A 232 -13.44 14.64 -13.31
C VAL A 232 -12.90 14.01 -14.59
N ARG A 233 -12.14 12.91 -14.52
CA ARG A 233 -11.66 12.18 -15.71
C ARG A 233 -12.53 10.95 -15.97
N ALA A 234 -12.75 10.64 -17.25
CA ALA A 234 -13.34 9.36 -17.65
C ALA A 234 -12.34 8.19 -17.54
N THR A 235 -11.04 8.47 -17.71
CA THR A 235 -9.95 7.48 -17.63
C THR A 235 -9.22 7.54 -16.30
N ARG A 236 -8.56 6.44 -15.91
CA ARG A 236 -7.68 6.37 -14.72
C ARG A 236 -6.27 6.93 -14.95
N TYR A 237 -5.97 7.36 -16.17
CA TYR A 237 -4.71 7.94 -16.56
C TYR A 237 -4.91 9.29 -17.26
N GLY A 238 -3.90 10.15 -17.20
CA GLY A 238 -3.79 11.34 -18.04
C GLY A 238 -3.00 11.01 -19.31
N VAL A 239 -3.17 11.81 -20.36
CA VAL A 239 -2.40 11.71 -21.60
C VAL A 239 -1.75 13.06 -21.84
N MET A 240 -0.44 13.04 -22.13
CA MET A 240 0.34 14.22 -22.51
C MET A 240 0.60 14.15 -24.02
N HIS A 241 0.40 15.26 -24.72
CA HIS A 241 0.53 15.33 -26.17
C HIS A 241 1.72 16.20 -26.57
N ALA A 242 2.56 15.71 -27.49
CA ALA A 242 3.71 16.45 -28.02
C ALA A 242 3.35 17.84 -28.59
N GLU A 243 2.16 17.95 -29.18
CA GLU A 243 1.57 19.21 -29.63
C GLU A 243 0.36 19.50 -28.74
N ALA A 244 0.35 20.67 -28.10
CA ALA A 244 -0.79 21.11 -27.29
C ALA A 244 -2.04 21.15 -28.18
N ARG A 245 -3.03 20.28 -27.92
CA ARG A 245 -4.19 20.12 -28.80
C ARG A 245 -5.10 21.36 -28.87
N ALA A 246 -4.95 22.28 -27.93
CA ALA A 246 -5.54 23.61 -28.01
C ALA A 246 -4.76 24.59 -27.13
N ALA A 247 -4.20 25.65 -27.73
CA ALA A 247 -3.71 26.82 -27.00
C ALA A 247 -4.78 27.44 -26.08
N ALA A 248 -6.07 27.13 -26.30
CA ALA A 248 -7.21 27.61 -25.52
C ALA A 248 -7.58 26.73 -24.30
N ALA A 249 -7.06 25.49 -24.17
CA ALA A 249 -7.44 24.60 -23.07
C ALA A 249 -6.60 24.79 -21.78
N GLY A 250 -5.55 25.63 -21.82
CA GLY A 250 -4.84 26.14 -20.65
C GLY A 250 -4.12 25.14 -19.73
N ALA A 251 -4.23 23.82 -19.97
CA ALA A 251 -3.61 22.81 -19.10
C ALA A 251 -3.09 21.54 -19.81
N ASP A 252 -2.94 21.56 -21.14
CA ASP A 252 -2.12 20.54 -21.82
C ASP A 252 -0.65 20.93 -21.66
N TYR A 253 0.25 19.95 -21.52
CA TYR A 253 1.67 20.24 -21.35
C TYR A 253 2.25 20.86 -22.62
N ASP A 254 2.76 22.08 -22.51
CA ASP A 254 3.51 22.71 -23.59
C ASP A 254 4.95 22.19 -23.58
N HIS A 255 5.27 21.28 -24.52
CA HIS A 255 6.61 20.72 -24.65
C HIS A 255 7.67 21.75 -25.05
N ALA A 256 7.30 22.95 -25.48
CA ALA A 256 8.25 24.05 -25.66
C ALA A 256 8.79 24.59 -24.32
N ASN A 257 8.06 24.35 -23.22
CA ASN A 257 8.40 24.77 -21.86
C ASN A 257 8.71 23.53 -20.99
N PRO A 258 9.98 23.09 -20.91
CA PRO A 258 10.33 21.90 -20.16
C PRO A 258 9.97 22.07 -18.67
N LEU A 259 9.36 21.05 -18.09
CA LEU A 259 9.01 21.04 -16.69
C LEU A 259 10.27 21.02 -15.83
N SER A 260 10.31 21.92 -14.85
CA SER A 260 11.29 21.86 -13.76
C SER A 260 11.02 20.63 -12.88
N MET A 261 12.00 20.20 -12.09
CA MET A 261 11.79 19.12 -11.11
C MET A 261 10.67 19.54 -10.14
N HIS A 262 9.70 18.66 -9.93
CA HIS A 262 8.54 18.90 -9.07
C HIS A 262 8.00 17.57 -8.55
N ALA A 263 7.15 17.66 -7.53
CA ALA A 263 6.27 16.57 -7.11
C ALA A 263 4.86 16.85 -7.66
N ASP A 264 4.22 15.83 -8.21
CA ASP A 264 2.84 15.93 -8.68
C ASP A 264 1.86 16.04 -7.50
N HIS A 265 0.74 16.72 -7.74
CA HIS A 265 -0.41 16.72 -6.84
C HIS A 265 -0.18 17.32 -5.43
N SER A 266 0.78 18.24 -5.26
CA SER A 266 0.96 19.00 -4.01
C SER A 266 -0.30 19.76 -3.54
N VAL A 267 -1.26 19.99 -4.44
CA VAL A 267 -2.56 20.60 -4.13
C VAL A 267 -3.57 19.66 -3.45
N TYR A 268 -3.30 18.35 -3.32
CA TYR A 268 -4.23 17.42 -2.68
C TYR A 268 -3.91 17.26 -1.20
N HIS A 269 -4.90 17.50 -0.33
CA HIS A 269 -4.75 17.31 1.10
C HIS A 269 -4.80 15.85 1.53
N GLY A 270 -3.92 15.47 2.46
CA GLY A 270 -3.92 14.15 3.08
C GLY A 270 -3.67 13.00 2.11
N THR A 271 -2.92 13.24 1.04
CA THR A 271 -2.62 12.24 0.02
C THR A 271 -1.15 11.87 0.04
N PRO A 272 -0.74 11.01 0.99
CA PRO A 272 0.64 10.55 1.05
C PRO A 272 0.95 9.66 -0.15
N GLY A 273 2.13 9.88 -0.74
CA GLY A 273 2.86 8.97 -1.63
C GLY A 273 2.04 8.22 -2.68
N TYR A 274 1.98 8.74 -3.92
CA TYR A 274 1.51 7.96 -5.05
C TYR A 274 2.65 7.18 -5.70
N LEU A 275 2.38 5.94 -6.09
CA LEU A 275 3.15 5.32 -7.17
C LEU A 275 2.75 5.99 -8.47
N GLN A 276 3.62 6.82 -9.01
CA GLN A 276 3.42 7.46 -10.30
C GLN A 276 4.00 6.57 -11.40
N LEU A 277 3.13 6.13 -12.30
CA LEU A 277 3.51 5.36 -13.48
C LEU A 277 3.52 6.28 -14.71
N MET A 278 4.69 6.42 -15.34
CA MET A 278 4.84 7.13 -16.61
C MET A 278 5.04 6.14 -17.74
N TYR A 279 4.27 6.27 -18.82
CA TYR A 279 4.28 5.36 -19.96
C TYR A 279 4.47 6.12 -21.27
N GLN A 280 5.47 5.72 -22.04
CA GLN A 280 5.74 6.28 -23.36
C GLN A 280 4.97 5.52 -24.43
N ALA A 281 3.78 6.00 -24.79
CA ALA A 281 2.95 5.37 -25.81
C ALA A 281 3.53 5.45 -27.23
N ARG A 282 4.23 6.55 -27.58
CA ARG A 282 4.85 6.77 -28.89
C ARG A 282 5.97 7.81 -28.79
N GLY A 283 7.00 7.70 -29.62
CA GLY A 283 8.09 8.68 -29.71
C GLY A 283 9.18 8.45 -28.68
N THR A 284 9.95 9.48 -28.36
CA THR A 284 11.05 9.40 -27.38
C THR A 284 10.99 10.58 -26.42
N VAL A 285 11.31 10.32 -25.16
CA VAL A 285 11.42 11.34 -24.12
C VAL A 285 12.66 11.07 -23.28
N THR A 286 13.23 12.13 -22.70
CA THR A 286 14.25 12.00 -21.67
C THR A 286 13.63 12.46 -20.36
N SER A 287 13.23 11.51 -19.52
CA SER A 287 12.75 11.80 -18.17
C SER A 287 13.93 11.99 -17.23
N LYS A 288 13.77 12.93 -16.28
CA LYS A 288 14.73 13.16 -15.21
C LYS A 288 14.04 12.90 -13.88
N VAL A 289 14.77 12.29 -12.96
CA VAL A 289 14.31 11.99 -11.60
C VAL A 289 15.41 12.43 -10.63
N CYS A 290 15.04 12.86 -9.43
CA CYS A 290 15.96 13.16 -8.35
C CYS A 290 15.40 12.62 -7.04
N ASP A 291 16.31 12.32 -6.12
CA ASP A 291 15.93 11.99 -4.75
C ASP A 291 15.70 13.27 -3.94
N GLY A 292 14.44 13.56 -3.63
CA GLY A 292 14.09 14.72 -2.82
C GLY A 292 14.73 14.70 -1.42
N ILE A 293 14.96 13.51 -0.84
CA ILE A 293 15.62 13.38 0.47
C ILE A 293 17.10 13.73 0.34
N ALA A 294 17.80 13.24 -0.69
CA ALA A 294 19.20 13.58 -0.91
C ALA A 294 19.40 15.09 -1.13
N VAL A 295 18.47 15.73 -1.85
CA VAL A 295 18.47 17.19 -2.05
C VAL A 295 18.23 17.91 -0.73
N ALA A 296 17.26 17.46 0.07
CA ALA A 296 16.96 18.05 1.37
C ALA A 296 18.15 17.96 2.34
N GLU A 297 18.83 16.80 2.41
CA GLU A 297 20.04 16.62 3.21
C GLU A 297 21.17 17.55 2.74
N TYR A 298 21.38 17.65 1.43
CA TYR A 298 22.38 18.58 0.89
C TYR A 298 22.10 20.04 1.29
N ILE A 299 20.85 20.49 1.18
CA ILE A 299 20.44 21.85 1.59
C ILE A 299 20.63 22.02 3.10
N LYS A 300 20.24 21.03 3.92
CA LYS A 300 20.42 21.06 5.37
C LYS A 300 21.88 21.26 5.78
N GLU A 301 22.79 20.56 5.13
CA GLU A 301 24.23 20.61 5.43
C GLU A 301 24.90 21.90 4.93
N ASN A 302 24.54 22.36 3.73
CA ASN A 302 25.26 23.43 3.03
C ASN A 302 24.56 24.79 3.11
N HIS A 303 23.26 24.80 3.37
CA HIS A 303 22.38 25.98 3.37
C HIS A 303 21.34 25.88 4.50
N PRO A 304 21.76 25.81 5.78
CA PRO A 304 20.85 25.51 6.90
C PRO A 304 19.73 26.54 7.10
N GLU A 305 19.96 27.82 6.80
CA GLU A 305 18.93 28.87 6.87
C GLU A 305 17.84 28.66 5.80
N ASP A 306 18.22 28.25 4.58
CA ASP A 306 17.27 27.93 3.52
C ASP A 306 16.49 26.65 3.87
N TYR A 307 17.15 25.66 4.47
CA TYR A 307 16.48 24.45 4.96
C TYR A 307 15.44 24.78 6.04
N GLU A 308 15.78 25.63 7.01
CA GLU A 308 14.83 26.10 8.03
C GLU A 308 13.63 26.81 7.38
N LEU A 309 13.87 27.69 6.41
CA LEU A 309 12.80 28.37 5.68
C LEU A 309 11.88 27.37 4.96
N LEU A 310 12.46 26.43 4.20
CA LEU A 310 11.72 25.45 3.40
C LEU A 310 10.92 24.45 4.23
N THR A 311 11.31 24.25 5.50
CA THR A 311 10.65 23.33 6.43
C THR A 311 9.61 24.00 7.33
N THR A 312 9.71 25.31 7.54
CA THR A 312 8.82 26.05 8.46
C THR A 312 7.82 26.96 7.77
N VAL A 313 8.19 27.55 6.63
CA VAL A 313 7.31 28.48 5.89
C VAL A 313 6.38 27.69 4.99
N HIS A 314 5.09 27.89 5.22
CA HIS A 314 4.05 27.20 4.47
C HIS A 314 3.76 27.94 3.16
N VAL A 315 3.68 27.18 2.07
CA VAL A 315 3.32 27.65 0.73
C VAL A 315 1.93 27.15 0.39
N THR A 316 1.08 28.04 -0.12
CA THR A 316 -0.25 27.67 -0.61
C THR A 316 -0.19 27.34 -2.09
N HIS A 317 -0.54 26.10 -2.42
CA HIS A 317 -0.75 25.61 -3.76
C HIS A 317 -2.25 25.67 -4.08
N SER A 318 -2.59 26.18 -5.26
CA SER A 318 -3.98 26.20 -5.73
C SER A 318 -4.04 25.78 -7.18
N SER A 319 -5.01 24.93 -7.53
CA SER A 319 -5.29 24.53 -8.91
C SER A 319 -6.77 24.73 -9.20
N ARG A 320 -7.06 25.38 -10.32
CA ARG A 320 -8.39 25.43 -10.92
C ARG A 320 -8.25 25.06 -12.38
N ASN A 321 -8.95 24.03 -12.83
CA ASN A 321 -9.03 23.71 -14.24
C ASN A 321 -10.45 23.32 -14.65
N GLN A 322 -10.71 23.43 -15.95
CA GLN A 322 -11.93 22.99 -16.60
C GLN A 322 -11.59 22.21 -17.87
N ILE A 323 -10.54 21.40 -17.84
CA ILE A 323 -10.03 20.71 -19.04
C ILE A 323 -10.87 19.49 -19.45
N TYR A 324 -11.73 19.01 -18.56
CA TYR A 324 -12.64 17.91 -18.83
C TYR A 324 -14.08 18.39 -18.96
N ALA A 325 -14.86 17.73 -19.80
CA ALA A 325 -16.30 17.91 -19.90
C ALA A 325 -17.00 17.24 -18.70
N GLN A 326 -18.31 17.42 -18.54
CA GLN A 326 -19.07 16.86 -17.40
C GLN A 326 -19.07 15.33 -17.33
N ASP A 327 -19.48 14.65 -18.40
CA ASP A 327 -18.54 13.97 -19.27
C ASP A 327 -17.41 13.08 -18.70
N GLY A 328 -16.34 13.74 -18.29
CA GLY A 328 -15.02 13.16 -18.07
C GLY A 328 -14.11 13.13 -19.30
N ALA A 329 -14.62 13.39 -20.52
CA ALA A 329 -13.79 13.45 -21.72
C ALA A 329 -12.97 14.75 -21.76
N TYR A 330 -11.83 14.69 -22.44
CA TYR A 330 -10.99 15.86 -22.66
C TYR A 330 -11.72 16.88 -23.55
N ARG A 331 -11.79 18.15 -23.11
CA ARG A 331 -12.46 19.20 -23.88
C ARG A 331 -11.61 19.62 -25.07
N GLN A 332 -12.20 19.48 -26.25
CA GLN A 332 -11.61 19.99 -27.49
C GLN A 332 -11.95 21.47 -27.72
N ASP A 333 -13.05 21.96 -27.16
CA ASP A 333 -13.48 23.35 -27.23
C ASP A 333 -13.91 23.91 -25.87
N THR A 334 -13.86 25.24 -25.76
CA THR A 334 -14.34 25.97 -24.58
C THR A 334 -15.86 26.17 -24.57
N ALA A 335 -16.57 25.74 -25.62
CA ALA A 335 -18.01 25.96 -25.77
C ALA A 335 -18.84 24.92 -25.00
N SER A 336 -18.33 23.70 -24.85
CA SER A 336 -18.97 22.64 -24.07
C SER A 336 -18.86 22.91 -22.56
N PRO A 337 -19.88 22.66 -21.73
CA PRO A 337 -19.78 22.86 -20.27
C PRO A 337 -18.65 22.03 -19.66
N GLY A 338 -17.69 22.69 -19.02
CA GLY A 338 -16.58 22.03 -18.34
C GLY A 338 -16.94 21.55 -16.93
N ALA A 339 -16.35 20.43 -16.51
CA ALA A 339 -16.29 20.03 -15.12
C ALA A 339 -15.25 20.91 -14.41
N THR A 340 -15.69 21.75 -13.49
CA THR A 340 -14.78 22.57 -12.68
C THR A 340 -14.14 21.69 -11.61
N PHE A 341 -12.82 21.71 -11.57
CA PHE A 341 -12.03 21.07 -10.53
C PHE A 341 -11.16 22.12 -9.85
N GLU A 342 -11.34 22.26 -8.55
CA GLU A 342 -10.65 23.25 -7.72
C GLU A 342 -10.07 22.57 -6.49
N LEU A 343 -8.80 22.85 -6.21
CA LEU A 343 -8.09 22.39 -5.03
C LEU A 343 -7.23 23.50 -4.47
N VAL A 344 -7.10 23.50 -3.15
CA VAL A 344 -6.17 24.36 -2.43
C VAL A 344 -5.57 23.57 -1.28
N HIS A 345 -4.25 23.70 -1.11
CA HIS A 345 -3.52 23.07 -0.04
C HIS A 345 -2.37 23.97 0.40
N THR A 346 -2.07 23.97 1.71
CA THR A 346 -0.97 24.74 2.28
C THR A 346 -0.05 23.81 3.06
N HIS A 347 1.21 23.68 2.64
CA HIS A 347 2.23 22.87 3.31
C HIS A 347 3.62 23.51 3.15
N PRO A 348 4.61 23.21 4.01
CA PRO A 348 6.01 23.56 3.74
C PRO A 348 6.54 22.81 2.52
N VAL A 349 7.60 23.31 1.88
CA VAL A 349 8.20 22.63 0.71
C VAL A 349 8.84 21.29 1.11
N ILE A 350 9.47 21.26 2.28
CA ILE A 350 10.03 20.06 2.90
C ILE A 350 9.20 19.79 4.16
N THR A 351 8.48 18.68 4.19
CA THR A 351 7.72 18.25 5.37
C THR A 351 8.58 17.33 6.21
N ILE A 352 8.69 17.62 7.51
CA ILE A 352 9.43 16.80 8.48
C ILE A 352 8.41 15.97 9.29
N GLY A 353 8.62 14.66 9.38
CA GLY A 353 7.86 13.75 10.22
C GLY A 353 8.04 14.00 11.71
N GLU A 354 7.19 13.39 12.55
CA GLU A 354 7.29 13.51 14.02
C GLU A 354 8.64 13.00 14.57
N ASP A 355 9.28 12.08 13.85
CA ASP A 355 10.60 11.52 14.17
C ASP A 355 11.77 12.33 13.59
N GLY A 356 11.49 13.45 12.91
CA GLY A 356 12.52 14.30 12.32
C GLY A 356 13.00 13.87 10.94
N LEU A 357 12.41 12.83 10.36
CA LEU A 357 12.71 12.31 9.01
C LEU A 357 11.80 12.89 7.93
#